data_AF-A0A2G6PM59-F1
#
_entry.id   AF-A0A2G6PM59-F1
#
_cell.length_a   1.000
_cell.length_b   1.000
_cell.length_c   1.000
_cell.angle_alpha   90.00
_cell.angle_beta   90.00
_cell.angle_gamma   90.00
#
_symmetry.space_group_name_H-M   'P 1'
#
loop_
_entity.id
_entity.type
_entity.pdbx_description
1 polymer ?
#
loop_
_entity_poly.entity_id
_entity_poly.type
_entity_poly.pdbx_seq_one_letter_code
_entity_poly.pdbx_strand_id
1 'polypeptide(L)'
;MKINKKASSMIEAIVITLIITMGMVGMFKIYTESIKLSIATKNRIIAIQIAREGIEAMESIRGSNWILYSSDYKNCWNTLNYNGSCINNAGIGTDIQNNTSYVLKNDPSNRWILEEKPGLGSDYTDSLYRTDFRVKKDANGFYTQSGGIDFNPVFTREIKIEYIDTNLGATNSNDEKMLVSSIVQRLDYSSSKPHKIKLETILSNWKE
;
A
#
# COMPACT_ATOMS: atom_id res chain seq x y z
N MET A 1 -8.78 55.09 -50.75
CA MET A 1 -8.92 53.64 -50.99
C MET A 1 -10.13 53.15 -50.18
N LYS A 2 -11.30 52.94 -50.82
CA LYS A 2 -12.53 52.48 -50.13
C LYS A 2 -12.39 50.98 -49.88
N ILE A 3 -12.09 50.59 -48.64
CA ILE A 3 -12.07 49.19 -48.23
C ILE A 3 -13.50 48.65 -48.35
N ASN A 4 -13.65 47.56 -49.11
CA ASN A 4 -14.95 46.99 -49.45
C ASN A 4 -15.57 46.35 -48.20
N LYS A 5 -16.65 46.93 -47.65
CA LYS A 5 -17.22 46.55 -46.34
C LYS A 5 -17.56 45.05 -46.21
N LYS A 6 -17.88 44.39 -47.33
CA LYS A 6 -18.17 42.94 -47.38
C LYS A 6 -16.95 42.06 -47.06
N ALA A 7 -15.75 42.44 -47.53
CA ALA A 7 -14.52 41.70 -47.25
C ALA A 7 -14.09 41.86 -45.78
N SER A 8 -14.33 43.03 -45.18
CA SER A 8 -14.06 43.30 -43.76
C SER A 8 -14.89 42.40 -42.83
N SER A 9 -16.17 42.19 -43.14
CA SER A 9 -17.08 41.35 -42.34
C SER A 9 -16.74 39.85 -42.43
N MET A 10 -16.25 39.37 -43.57
CA MET A 10 -15.81 37.97 -43.71
C MET A 10 -14.54 37.70 -42.90
N ILE A 11 -13.56 38.61 -42.93
CA ILE A 11 -12.33 38.47 -42.15
C ILE A 11 -12.61 38.50 -40.65
N GLU A 12 -13.50 39.38 -40.20
CA GLU A 12 -13.91 39.46 -38.79
C GLU A 12 -14.52 38.14 -38.29
N ALA A 13 -15.41 37.51 -39.08
CA ALA A 13 -15.99 36.21 -38.75
C ALA A 13 -14.93 35.09 -38.68
N ILE A 14 -13.93 35.11 -39.56
CA ILE A 14 -12.82 34.14 -39.54
C ILE A 14 -11.96 34.32 -38.29
N VAL A 15 -11.68 35.56 -37.89
CA VAL A 15 -10.89 35.84 -36.67
C VAL A 15 -11.65 35.39 -35.42
N ILE A 16 -12.96 35.68 -35.34
CA ILE A 16 -13.80 35.26 -34.21
C ILE A 16 -13.85 33.74 -34.08
N THR A 17 -14.07 33.02 -35.19
CA THR A 17 -14.10 31.55 -35.18
C THR A 17 -12.75 30.94 -34.80
N LEU A 18 -11.64 31.57 -35.22
CA LEU A 18 -10.30 31.15 -34.81
C LEU A 18 -10.06 31.33 -33.31
N ILE A 19 -10.48 32.45 -32.72
CA ILE A 19 -10.36 32.69 -31.28
C ILE A 19 -11.19 31.66 -30.50
N ILE A 20 -12.43 31.39 -30.94
CA ILE A 20 -13.32 30.43 -30.27
C ILE A 20 -12.73 29.01 -30.31
N THR A 21 -12.24 28.58 -31.47
CA THR A 21 -11.66 27.23 -31.63
C THR A 21 -10.39 27.04 -30.80
N MET A 22 -9.50 28.05 -30.77
CA MET A 22 -8.32 28.02 -29.88
C MET A 22 -8.70 27.97 -28.40
N GLY A 23 -9.69 28.77 -27.98
CA GLY A 23 -10.19 28.75 -26.62
C GLY A 23 -10.76 27.38 -26.23
N MET A 24 -11.52 26.76 -27.13
CA MET A 24 -12.13 25.45 -26.90
C MET A 24 -11.08 24.34 -26.76
N VAL A 25 -10.06 24.32 -27.61
CA VAL A 25 -8.94 23.36 -27.50
C VAL A 25 -8.20 23.52 -26.17
N GLY A 26 -7.99 24.76 -25.72
CA GLY A 26 -7.40 25.05 -24.41
C GLY A 26 -8.22 24.46 -23.25
N MET A 27 -9.54 24.65 -23.27
CA MET A 27 -10.43 24.10 -22.24
C MET A 27 -10.45 22.57 -22.23
N PHE A 28 -10.49 21.92 -23.40
CA PHE A 28 -10.46 20.46 -23.49
C PHE A 28 -9.19 19.87 -22.88
N LYS A 29 -8.03 20.51 -23.11
CA LYS A 29 -6.78 20.08 -22.51
C LYS A 29 -6.85 20.11 -20.98
N ILE A 30 -7.30 21.24 -20.40
CA ILE A 30 -7.44 21.40 -18.94
C ILE A 30 -8.41 20.34 -18.37
N TYR A 31 -9.52 20.08 -19.07
CA TYR A 31 -10.49 19.07 -18.65
C TYR A 31 -9.88 17.67 -18.58
N THR A 32 -9.15 17.26 -19.62
CA THR A 32 -8.50 15.94 -19.62
C THR A 32 -7.44 15.79 -18.52
N GLU A 33 -6.66 16.84 -18.25
CA GLU A 33 -5.67 16.83 -17.16
C GLU A 33 -6.35 16.81 -15.79
N SER A 34 -7.49 17.50 -15.63
CA SER A 34 -8.27 17.48 -14.39
C SER A 34 -8.82 16.08 -14.08
N ILE A 35 -9.27 15.33 -15.09
CA ILE A 35 -9.71 13.93 -14.91
C ILE A 35 -8.54 13.04 -14.49
N LYS A 36 -7.38 13.15 -15.16
CA LYS A 36 -6.19 12.37 -14.81
C LYS A 36 -5.76 12.62 -13.37
N LEU A 37 -5.74 13.90 -12.96
CA LEU A 37 -5.42 14.30 -11.60
C LEU A 37 -6.43 13.72 -10.59
N SER A 38 -7.73 13.74 -10.91
CA SER A 38 -8.77 13.16 -10.05
C SER A 38 -8.57 11.65 -9.85
N ILE A 39 -8.30 10.91 -10.92
CA ILE A 39 -8.04 9.46 -10.87
C ILE A 39 -6.76 9.17 -10.07
N ALA A 40 -5.67 9.90 -10.33
CA ALA A 40 -4.41 9.75 -9.59
C ALA A 40 -4.59 10.03 -8.09
N THR A 41 -5.34 11.08 -7.75
CA THR A 41 -5.65 11.44 -6.36
C THR A 41 -6.48 10.37 -5.67
N LYS A 42 -7.53 9.87 -6.34
CA LYS A 42 -8.36 8.76 -5.84
C LYS A 42 -7.51 7.53 -5.54
N ASN A 43 -6.66 7.11 -6.48
CA ASN A 43 -5.81 5.94 -6.31
C ASN A 43 -4.77 6.13 -5.21
N ARG A 44 -4.24 7.35 -5.04
CA ARG A 44 -3.33 7.69 -3.94
C ARG A 44 -4.03 7.59 -2.59
N ILE A 45 -5.26 8.10 -2.46
CA ILE A 45 -6.03 7.98 -1.22
C ILE A 45 -6.29 6.51 -0.89
N ILE A 46 -6.71 5.70 -1.87
CA ILE A 46 -6.93 4.26 -1.69
C ILE A 46 -5.63 3.58 -1.22
N ALA A 47 -4.50 3.86 -1.86
CA ALA A 47 -3.21 3.28 -1.47
C ALA A 47 -2.80 3.65 -0.04
N ILE A 48 -3.05 4.89 0.39
CA ILE A 48 -2.80 5.33 1.78
C ILE A 48 -3.70 4.57 2.76
N GLN A 49 -4.98 4.39 2.44
CA GLN A 49 -5.89 3.64 3.32
C GLN A 49 -5.50 2.16 3.43
N ILE A 50 -5.11 1.51 2.32
CA ILE A 50 -4.61 0.13 2.33
C ILE A 50 -3.32 0.01 3.17
N ALA A 51 -2.42 1.00 3.06
CA ALA A 51 -1.20 1.01 3.85
C ALA A 51 -1.49 1.22 5.35
N ARG A 52 -2.46 2.09 5.67
CA ARG A 52 -2.90 2.34 7.05
C ARG A 52 -3.54 1.10 7.68
N GLU A 53 -4.43 0.42 6.96
CA GLU A 53 -5.01 -0.85 7.39
C GLU A 53 -3.92 -1.89 7.68
N GLY A 54 -2.87 -1.92 6.86
CA GLY A 54 -1.70 -2.78 7.10
C GLY A 54 -1.01 -2.51 8.44
N ILE A 55 -0.84 -1.24 8.81
CA ILE A 55 -0.27 -0.84 10.10
C ILE A 55 -1.23 -1.19 11.26
N GLU A 56 -2.51 -0.86 11.12
CA GLU A 56 -3.53 -1.14 12.15
C GLU A 56 -3.66 -2.66 12.40
N ALA A 57 -3.54 -3.48 11.36
CA ALA A 57 -3.52 -4.93 11.51
C ALA A 57 -2.28 -5.41 12.27
N MET A 58 -1.10 -4.82 12.02
CA MET A 58 0.11 -5.12 12.79
C MET A 58 -0.01 -4.73 14.26
N GLU A 59 -0.62 -3.58 14.55
CA GLU A 59 -0.96 -3.18 15.93
C GLU A 59 -1.94 -4.15 16.58
N SER A 60 -2.94 -4.63 15.83
CA SER A 60 -3.91 -5.63 16.31
C SER A 60 -3.26 -6.99 16.60
N ILE A 61 -2.35 -7.45 15.74
CA ILE A 61 -1.61 -8.71 15.96
C ILE A 61 -0.77 -8.59 17.22
N ARG A 62 0.03 -7.53 17.33
CA ARG A 62 0.85 -7.23 18.51
C ARG A 62 -0.01 -7.16 19.78
N GLY A 63 -1.13 -6.44 19.73
CA GLY A 63 -2.05 -6.32 20.86
C GLY A 63 -2.67 -7.65 21.27
N SER A 64 -3.02 -8.49 20.29
CA SER A 64 -3.55 -9.84 20.56
C SER A 64 -2.51 -10.73 21.21
N ASN A 65 -1.27 -10.72 20.72
CA ASN A 65 -0.16 -11.45 21.34
C ASN A 65 0.06 -11.00 22.79
N TRP A 66 0.05 -9.70 23.05
CA TRP A 66 0.25 -9.17 24.41
C TRP A 66 -0.84 -9.63 25.39
N ILE A 67 -2.10 -9.69 24.96
CA ILE A 67 -3.22 -10.20 25.78
C ILE A 67 -3.10 -11.71 26.01
N LEU A 68 -2.76 -12.47 24.97
CA LEU A 68 -2.72 -13.93 25.01
C LEU A 68 -1.50 -14.48 25.75
N TYR A 69 -0.39 -13.73 25.76
CA TYR A 69 0.87 -14.09 26.42
C TYR A 69 1.16 -13.22 27.64
N SER A 70 0.15 -12.90 28.44
CA SER A 70 0.31 -12.04 29.62
C SER A 70 1.32 -12.58 30.65
N SER A 71 1.60 -13.89 30.64
CA SER A 71 2.58 -14.55 31.52
C SER A 71 4.03 -14.41 31.05
N ASP A 72 4.27 -14.28 29.74
CA ASP A 72 5.61 -14.10 29.15
C ASP A 72 5.56 -13.05 28.04
N TYR A 73 5.35 -11.80 28.45
CA TYR A 73 5.31 -10.65 27.54
C TYR A 73 6.69 -10.31 26.96
N LYS A 74 7.78 -10.82 27.53
CA LYS A 74 9.14 -10.47 27.08
C LYS A 74 9.49 -11.19 25.78
N ASN A 75 9.11 -12.47 25.67
CA ASN A 75 9.56 -13.31 24.57
C ASN A 75 8.49 -13.59 23.50
N CYS A 76 7.20 -13.41 23.82
CA CYS A 76 6.09 -13.83 22.93
C CYS A 76 5.28 -12.69 22.31
N TRP A 77 5.74 -11.45 22.43
CA TRP A 77 5.01 -10.29 21.90
C TRP A 77 5.10 -10.19 20.37
N ASN A 78 6.21 -10.66 19.78
CA ASN A 78 6.54 -10.62 18.35
C ASN A 78 6.27 -11.95 17.61
N THR A 79 5.49 -12.86 18.20
CA THR A 79 5.13 -14.12 17.55
C THR A 79 4.30 -13.87 16.28
N LEU A 80 4.68 -14.49 15.15
CA LEU A 80 4.10 -14.28 13.83
C LEU A 80 2.58 -14.56 13.80
N ASN A 81 2.17 -15.64 14.46
CA ASN A 81 0.78 -16.07 14.63
C ASN A 81 0.63 -16.71 16.02
N TYR A 82 -0.58 -16.70 16.58
CA TYR A 82 -0.82 -17.31 17.89
C TYR A 82 -0.38 -18.78 17.94
N ASN A 83 0.60 -19.07 18.78
CA ASN A 83 1.09 -20.39 19.13
C ASN A 83 1.23 -20.53 20.66
N GLY A 84 0.38 -21.36 21.28
CA GLY A 84 0.43 -21.58 22.74
C GLY A 84 1.76 -22.15 23.26
N SER A 85 2.61 -22.67 22.38
CA SER A 85 3.92 -23.21 22.72
C SER A 85 4.98 -22.13 22.98
N CYS A 86 4.70 -20.87 22.63
CA CYS A 86 5.66 -19.78 22.82
C CYS A 86 6.05 -19.60 24.31
N ILE A 87 5.09 -19.78 25.24
CA ILE A 87 5.31 -19.61 26.69
C ILE A 87 6.37 -20.58 27.23
N ASN A 88 6.50 -21.77 26.64
CA ASN A 88 7.41 -22.81 27.12
C ASN A 88 8.66 -22.98 26.25
N ASN A 89 8.67 -22.41 25.04
CA ASN A 89 9.74 -22.49 24.05
C ASN A 89 9.91 -21.14 23.34
N ALA A 90 10.32 -20.13 24.11
CA ALA A 90 10.67 -18.82 23.59
C ALA A 90 11.68 -18.94 22.43
N GLY A 91 11.35 -18.37 21.26
CA GLY A 91 12.30 -18.19 20.16
C GLY A 91 12.50 -19.37 19.18
N ILE A 92 11.67 -20.43 19.18
CA ILE A 92 11.81 -21.52 18.20
C ILE A 92 10.91 -21.28 16.98
N GLY A 93 11.38 -20.47 16.02
CA GLY A 93 10.86 -20.42 14.65
C GLY A 93 9.42 -19.91 14.47
N THR A 94 8.80 -19.38 15.52
CA THR A 94 7.43 -18.85 15.50
C THR A 94 7.37 -17.33 15.45
N ASP A 95 8.51 -16.67 15.59
CA ASP A 95 8.57 -15.22 15.66
C ASP A 95 8.67 -14.59 14.28
N ILE A 96 8.28 -13.33 14.21
CA ILE A 96 8.51 -12.52 13.03
C ILE A 96 10.02 -12.50 12.76
N GLN A 97 10.41 -12.68 11.50
CA GLN A 97 11.80 -12.67 11.08
C GLN A 97 12.23 -11.26 10.75
N ASN A 98 13.50 -10.97 11.04
CA ASN A 98 14.11 -9.70 10.71
C ASN A 98 14.29 -9.54 9.19
N ASN A 99 14.00 -8.34 8.68
CA ASN A 99 14.19 -7.96 7.28
C ASN A 99 13.42 -8.87 6.31
N THR A 100 12.23 -9.32 6.73
CA THR A 100 11.37 -10.22 5.97
C THR A 100 10.08 -9.51 5.56
N SER A 101 9.56 -9.89 4.39
CA SER A 101 8.34 -9.35 3.80
C SER A 101 7.16 -10.30 4.03
N TYR A 102 6.01 -9.73 4.37
CA TYR A 102 4.81 -10.44 4.76
C TYR A 102 3.59 -10.00 3.96
N VAL A 103 2.67 -10.95 3.79
CA VAL A 103 1.32 -10.73 3.27
C VAL A 103 0.34 -10.82 4.43
N LEU A 104 -0.56 -9.85 4.52
CA LEU A 104 -1.57 -9.81 5.56
C LEU A 104 -2.82 -10.56 5.11
N LYS A 105 -3.19 -11.62 5.82
CA LYS A 105 -4.41 -12.40 5.57
C LYS A 105 -5.34 -12.39 6.77
N ASN A 106 -6.60 -12.72 6.51
CA ASN A 106 -7.61 -12.93 7.54
C ASN A 106 -7.90 -14.43 7.62
N ASP A 107 -7.70 -15.00 8.82
CA ASP A 107 -8.03 -16.37 9.16
C ASP A 107 -9.57 -16.57 9.14
N PRO A 108 -10.12 -17.79 8.95
CA PRO A 108 -11.56 -18.03 9.03
C PRO A 108 -12.19 -17.64 10.38
N SER A 109 -11.35 -17.46 11.41
CA SER A 109 -11.73 -16.96 12.73
C SER A 109 -11.80 -15.42 12.82
N ASN A 110 -11.74 -14.70 11.70
CA ASN A 110 -11.68 -13.23 11.63
C ASN A 110 -10.48 -12.60 12.35
N ARG A 111 -9.33 -13.29 12.37
CA ARG A 111 -8.08 -12.79 12.95
C ARG A 111 -7.09 -12.43 11.86
N TRP A 112 -6.40 -11.31 12.05
CA TRP A 112 -5.27 -10.95 11.22
C TRP A 112 -4.11 -11.92 11.44
N ILE A 113 -3.61 -12.49 10.35
CA ILE A 113 -2.46 -13.40 10.32
C ILE A 113 -1.46 -12.93 9.27
N LEU A 114 -0.19 -13.21 9.51
CA LEU A 114 0.89 -12.90 8.58
C LEU A 114 1.37 -14.18 7.92
N GLU A 115 1.49 -14.13 6.59
CA GLU A 115 2.16 -15.15 5.80
C GLU A 115 3.49 -14.62 5.31
N GLU A 116 4.56 -15.32 5.65
CA GLU A 116 5.91 -15.00 5.21
C GLU A 116 6.07 -15.22 3.70
N LYS A 117 6.71 -14.26 3.04
CA LYS A 117 7.08 -14.33 1.63
C LYS A 117 8.58 -14.07 1.48
N PRO A 118 9.43 -15.07 1.75
CA PRO A 118 10.88 -14.88 1.70
C PRO A 118 11.35 -14.68 0.26
N GLY A 119 12.18 -13.66 0.03
CA GLY A 119 13.05 -13.56 -1.14
C GLY A 119 12.37 -13.32 -2.49
N LEU A 120 11.20 -12.68 -2.53
CA LEU A 120 10.52 -12.36 -3.79
C LEU A 120 10.85 -10.93 -4.24
N GLY A 121 10.86 -10.70 -5.56
CA GLY A 121 11.42 -9.52 -6.24
C GLY A 121 11.24 -8.17 -5.55
N SER A 122 12.18 -7.25 -5.78
CA SER A 122 12.27 -5.99 -5.02
C SER A 122 11.16 -4.96 -5.30
N ASP A 123 10.34 -5.16 -6.34
CA ASP A 123 9.44 -4.12 -6.84
C ASP A 123 8.26 -4.67 -7.68
N TYR A 124 7.25 -3.83 -7.89
CA TYR A 124 6.05 -4.09 -8.71
C TYR A 124 6.38 -4.50 -10.15
N THR A 125 7.57 -4.18 -10.66
CA THR A 125 8.02 -4.58 -11.99
C THR A 125 8.22 -6.10 -12.10
N ASP A 126 8.51 -6.79 -11.00
CA ASP A 126 8.62 -8.24 -10.95
C ASP A 126 7.23 -8.90 -10.96
N SER A 127 7.04 -9.87 -11.87
CA SER A 127 5.80 -10.64 -11.93
C SER A 127 5.52 -11.44 -10.66
N LEU A 128 6.56 -11.98 -10.01
CA LEU A 128 6.42 -12.78 -8.79
C LEU A 128 5.97 -11.90 -7.63
N TYR A 129 6.55 -10.70 -7.51
CA TYR A 129 6.11 -9.70 -6.53
C TYR A 129 4.63 -9.36 -6.71
N ARG A 130 4.20 -9.09 -7.95
CA ARG A 130 2.77 -8.81 -8.23
C ARG A 130 1.86 -9.98 -7.88
N THR A 131 2.29 -11.22 -8.09
CA THR A 131 1.45 -12.39 -7.79
C THR A 131 1.32 -12.65 -6.29
N ASP A 132 2.39 -12.45 -5.52
CA ASP A 132 2.42 -12.75 -4.09
C ASP A 132 1.84 -11.62 -3.24
N PHE A 133 2.08 -10.36 -3.61
CA PHE A 133 1.66 -9.20 -2.82
C PHE A 133 0.38 -8.53 -3.33
N ARG A 134 -0.32 -9.09 -4.33
CA ARG A 134 -1.56 -8.51 -4.87
C ARG A 134 -2.61 -8.28 -3.80
N VAL A 135 -3.31 -7.15 -3.94
CA VAL A 135 -4.50 -6.81 -3.17
C VAL A 135 -5.69 -6.82 -4.11
N LYS A 136 -6.64 -7.70 -3.85
CA LYS A 136 -7.86 -7.84 -4.66
C LYS A 136 -9.00 -7.08 -4.02
N LYS A 137 -9.93 -6.62 -4.87
CA LYS A 137 -11.20 -6.10 -4.41
C LYS A 137 -12.18 -7.27 -4.19
N ASP A 138 -12.84 -7.28 -3.03
CA ASP A 138 -13.90 -8.25 -2.71
C ASP A 138 -15.26 -7.81 -3.28
N ALA A 139 -16.30 -8.63 -3.04
CA ALA A 139 -17.66 -8.36 -3.50
C ALA A 139 -18.31 -7.13 -2.83
N ASN A 140 -17.84 -6.77 -1.63
CA ASN A 140 -18.33 -5.62 -0.86
C ASN A 140 -17.56 -4.33 -1.21
N GLY A 141 -16.50 -4.46 -2.01
CA GLY A 141 -15.66 -3.38 -2.48
C GLY A 141 -14.47 -3.03 -1.59
N PHE A 142 -14.15 -3.86 -0.60
CA PHE A 142 -12.95 -3.74 0.22
C PHE A 142 -11.75 -4.39 -0.44
N TYR A 143 -10.56 -3.93 -0.04
CA TYR A 143 -9.28 -4.42 -0.55
C TYR A 143 -8.70 -5.46 0.41
N THR A 144 -8.40 -6.67 -0.08
CA THR A 144 -7.90 -7.77 0.75
C THR A 144 -6.89 -8.63 -0.01
N GLN A 145 -5.96 -9.25 0.73
CA GLN A 145 -5.00 -10.22 0.18
C GLN A 145 -5.40 -11.67 0.46
N SER A 146 -6.54 -11.90 1.13
CA SER A 146 -7.05 -13.24 1.47
C SER A 146 -7.92 -13.84 0.36
N GLY A 147 -8.32 -13.04 -0.62
CA GLY A 147 -9.23 -13.46 -1.69
C GLY A 147 -9.86 -12.25 -2.36
N GLY A 148 -10.67 -12.47 -3.39
CA GLY A 148 -11.38 -11.39 -4.07
C GLY A 148 -11.79 -11.79 -5.47
N ILE A 149 -12.79 -11.08 -5.98
CA ILE A 149 -13.37 -11.30 -7.32
C ILE A 149 -12.64 -10.50 -8.39
N ASP A 150 -11.71 -9.62 -7.99
CA ASP A 150 -10.89 -8.85 -8.92
C ASP A 150 -9.86 -9.74 -9.64
N PHE A 151 -10.03 -9.86 -10.95
CA PHE A 151 -9.16 -10.62 -11.84
C PHE A 151 -7.92 -9.84 -12.27
N ASN A 152 -7.91 -8.51 -12.14
CA ASN A 152 -6.78 -7.66 -12.51
C ASN A 152 -6.46 -6.65 -11.38
N PRO A 153 -5.92 -7.13 -10.25
CA PRO A 153 -5.61 -6.30 -9.10
C PRO A 153 -4.59 -5.23 -9.47
N VAL A 154 -4.94 -3.99 -9.15
CA VAL A 154 -4.15 -2.79 -9.50
C VAL A 154 -3.12 -2.46 -8.41
N PHE A 155 -3.32 -2.92 -7.19
CA PHE A 155 -2.49 -2.62 -6.04
C PHE A 155 -1.79 -3.86 -5.52
N THR A 156 -0.57 -3.69 -5.03
CA THR A 156 0.12 -4.65 -4.17
C THR A 156 0.34 -4.06 -2.79
N ARG A 157 0.35 -4.88 -1.74
CA ARG A 157 0.69 -4.50 -0.37
C ARG A 157 1.72 -5.47 0.18
N GLU A 158 2.78 -4.91 0.71
CA GLU A 158 3.87 -5.61 1.37
C GLU A 158 4.02 -5.03 2.78
N ILE A 159 4.04 -5.91 3.78
CA ILE A 159 4.42 -5.53 5.14
C ILE A 159 5.87 -5.96 5.35
N LYS A 160 6.79 -5.02 5.40
CA LYS A 160 8.20 -5.29 5.67
C LYS A 160 8.49 -4.99 7.14
N ILE A 161 9.12 -5.93 7.82
CA ILE A 161 9.44 -5.79 9.24
C ILE A 161 10.96 -5.84 9.42
N GLU A 162 11.48 -4.86 10.15
CA GLU A 162 12.89 -4.73 10.47
C GLU A 162 13.00 -4.53 11.98
N TYR A 163 13.80 -5.33 12.66
CA TYR A 163 14.04 -5.13 14.08
C TYR A 163 14.98 -3.94 14.29
N ILE A 164 14.63 -3.10 15.26
CA ILE A 164 15.46 -1.96 15.65
C ILE A 164 16.35 -2.46 16.79
N ASP A 165 17.53 -2.90 16.40
CA ASP A 165 18.53 -3.46 17.30
C ASP A 165 18.95 -2.44 18.37
N THR A 166 18.80 -2.83 19.63
CA THR A 166 19.37 -2.10 20.78
C THR A 166 20.59 -2.80 21.40
N ASN A 167 20.90 -4.04 20.98
CA ASN A 167 21.95 -4.89 21.55
C ASN A 167 22.66 -5.79 20.51
N LEU A 168 23.31 -5.19 19.50
CA LEU A 168 24.38 -5.80 18.68
C LEU A 168 24.09 -7.22 18.13
N GLY A 169 22.97 -7.40 17.43
CA GLY A 169 22.80 -8.50 16.47
C GLY A 169 22.22 -9.81 17.01
N ALA A 170 21.29 -9.76 17.97
CA ALA A 170 20.52 -10.95 18.33
C ALA A 170 19.52 -11.31 17.21
N THR A 171 19.75 -12.44 16.53
CA THR A 171 18.89 -12.95 15.45
C THR A 171 17.53 -13.47 15.90
N ASN A 172 17.29 -13.56 17.22
CA ASN A 172 16.15 -14.25 17.81
C ASN A 172 15.57 -13.39 18.97
N SER A 173 14.46 -12.71 18.68
CA SER A 173 13.35 -12.35 19.59
C SER A 173 13.57 -11.48 20.85
N ASN A 174 14.58 -10.61 20.94
CA ASN A 174 14.76 -9.75 22.12
C ASN A 174 14.72 -8.24 21.85
N ASP A 175 14.43 -7.80 20.63
CA ASP A 175 14.35 -6.36 20.36
C ASP A 175 13.07 -5.80 20.92
N GLU A 176 13.19 -4.74 21.73
CA GLU A 176 12.05 -4.09 22.36
C GLU A 176 11.18 -3.32 21.36
N LYS A 177 11.69 -3.12 20.13
CA LYS A 177 11.13 -2.28 19.08
C LYS A 177 11.31 -2.92 17.69
N MET A 178 10.27 -2.84 16.87
CA MET A 178 10.31 -3.23 15.45
C MET A 178 9.79 -2.10 14.57
N LEU A 179 10.49 -1.82 13.47
CA LEU A 179 10.03 -0.96 12.40
C LEU A 179 9.10 -1.76 11.49
N VAL A 180 7.85 -1.34 11.41
CA VAL A 180 6.86 -1.91 10.50
C VAL A 180 6.67 -0.94 9.35
N SER A 181 7.00 -1.39 8.15
CA SER A 181 6.79 -0.68 6.90
C SER A 181 5.63 -1.29 6.13
N SER A 182 4.53 -0.55 5.96
CA SER A 182 3.48 -0.91 5.01
C SER A 182 3.74 -0.23 3.67
N ILE A 183 4.08 -1.03 2.67
CA ILE A 183 4.44 -0.58 1.32
C ILE A 183 3.32 -0.97 0.37
N VAL A 184 2.69 0.03 -0.25
CA VAL A 184 1.67 -0.16 -1.28
C VAL A 184 2.18 0.36 -2.60
N GLN A 185 2.11 -0.47 -3.64
CA GLN A 185 2.63 -0.15 -4.96
C GLN A 185 1.57 -0.34 -6.05
N ARG A 186 1.68 0.49 -7.09
CA ARG A 186 0.84 0.44 -8.28
C ARG A 186 1.62 0.91 -9.50
N LEU A 187 1.49 0.23 -10.63
CA LEU A 187 1.98 0.74 -11.91
C LEU A 187 0.85 1.45 -12.66
N ASP A 188 1.12 2.65 -13.17
CA ASP A 188 0.25 3.32 -14.13
C ASP A 188 0.65 2.93 -15.55
N TYR A 189 -0.32 2.66 -16.43
CA TYR A 189 -0.05 2.34 -17.83
C TYR A 189 0.70 3.46 -18.59
N SER A 190 0.71 4.69 -18.06
CA SER A 190 1.42 5.84 -18.62
C SER A 190 2.83 6.06 -18.06
N SER A 191 3.27 5.27 -17.06
CA SER A 191 4.56 5.42 -16.38
C SER A 191 5.26 4.07 -16.26
N SER A 192 6.53 4.00 -16.67
CA SER A 192 7.35 2.80 -16.45
C SER A 192 7.77 2.60 -14.99
N LYS A 193 7.56 3.61 -14.13
CA LYS A 193 7.89 3.56 -12.71
C LYS A 193 6.63 3.35 -11.86
N PRO A 194 6.65 2.41 -10.90
CA PRO A 194 5.54 2.23 -9.98
C PRO A 194 5.43 3.40 -9.01
N HIS A 195 4.19 3.80 -8.74
CA HIS A 195 3.85 4.69 -7.65
C HIS A 195 3.91 3.89 -6.35
N LYS A 196 4.80 4.31 -5.45
CA LYS A 196 5.03 3.68 -4.15
C LYS A 196 4.57 4.60 -3.02
N ILE A 197 3.72 4.09 -2.14
CA ILE A 197 3.36 4.69 -0.87
C ILE A 197 3.97 3.81 0.22
N LYS A 198 4.77 4.40 1.10
CA LYS A 198 5.36 3.73 2.26
C LYS A 198 4.89 4.47 3.50
N LEU A 199 4.21 3.75 4.39
CA LEU A 199 3.92 4.22 5.74
C LEU A 199 4.73 3.38 6.70
N GLU A 200 5.26 4.03 7.74
CA GLU A 200 6.12 3.39 8.73
C GLU A 200 5.58 3.68 10.12
N THR A 201 5.64 2.68 10.99
CA THR A 201 5.42 2.85 12.42
C THR A 201 6.45 2.04 13.18
N ILE A 202 6.74 2.46 14.40
CA ILE A 202 7.57 1.70 15.33
C ILE A 202 6.62 1.04 16.32
N LEU A 203 6.66 -0.29 16.39
CA LEU A 203 5.93 -1.06 17.37
C LEU A 203 6.89 -1.52 18.45
N SER A 204 6.54 -1.25 19.71
CA SER A 204 7.30 -1.70 20.88
C SER A 204 6.56 -2.78 21.66
N ASN A 205 7.31 -3.52 22.48
CA ASN A 205 6.75 -4.50 23.40
C ASN A 205 5.77 -3.83 24.39
N TRP A 206 6.19 -2.75 25.05
CA TRP A 206 5.31 -1.94 25.89
C TRP A 206 4.48 -0.96 25.05
N LYS A 207 3.27 -0.66 25.53
CA LYS A 207 2.45 0.44 25.01
C LYS A 207 2.94 1.73 25.68
N GLU A 208 3.66 2.57 24.94
CA GLU A 208 3.92 3.96 25.36
C GLU A 208 2.61 4.78 25.33
#